data_AF-A0A1F9QD19-F1
#
_entry.id   AF-A0A1F9QD19-F1
#
_cell.length_a   1.000
_cell.length_b   1.000
_cell.length_c   1.000
_cell.angle_alpha   90.00
_cell.angle_beta   90.00
_cell.angle_gamma   90.00
#
_symmetry.space_group_name_H-M   'P 1'
#
loop_
_entity.id
_entity.type
_entity.pdbx_description
1 polymer ?
#
loop_
_entity_poly.entity_id
_entity_poly.type
_entity_poly.pdbx_seq_one_letter_code
_entity_poly.pdbx_strand_id
1 'polypeptide(L)' 'MITITVVYPSGKPVQGSRVCLGFSMGFTEEILTDEYGEATFGGVESGRTGSVYIDGQEVFSDRPIPSSKTFEL' A
#
# COMPACT_ATOMS: atom_id res chain seq x y z
N MET A 1 0.73 -3.82 11.82
CA MET A 1 -0.22 -3.35 10.80
C MET A 1 0.49 -2.38 9.88
N ILE A 2 0.07 -2.34 8.62
CA ILE A 2 0.55 -1.40 7.61
C ILE A 2 -0.66 -0.68 7.03
N THR A 3 -0.61 0.64 6.93
CA THR A 3 -1.61 1.47 6.24
C THR A 3 -0.96 2.16 5.05
N ILE A 4 -1.52 1.96 3.86
CA ILE A 4 -1.09 2.61 2.63
C ILE A 4 -2.15 3.65 2.26
N THR A 5 -1.73 4.91 2.13
CA THR A 5 -2.60 5.99 1.67
C THR A 5 -2.26 6.35 0.23
N VAL A 6 -3.26 6.44 -0.62
CA VAL A 6 -3.11 6.77 -2.04
C VAL A 6 -3.84 8.08 -2.33
N VAL A 7 -3.12 9.04 -2.88
CA VAL A 7 -3.65 10.36 -3.24
C VAL A 7 -3.32 10.72 -4.67
N TYR A 8 -4.13 11.57 -5.29
CA TYR A 8 -3.76 12.26 -6.52
C TYR A 8 -2.67 13.30 -6.23
N PRO A 9 -1.96 13.83 -7.25
CA PRO A 9 -0.95 14.88 -7.06
C PRO A 9 -1.54 16.18 -6.51
N SER A 10 -2.87 16.34 -6.59
CA SER A 10 -3.61 17.44 -5.96
C SER A 10 -3.79 17.27 -4.44
N GLY A 11 -3.36 16.14 -3.86
CA GLY A 11 -3.59 15.77 -2.47
C GLY A 11 -4.98 15.16 -2.20
N LYS A 12 -5.83 15.02 -3.23
CA LYS A 12 -7.16 14.41 -3.07
C LYS A 12 -7.02 12.88 -2.88
N PRO A 13 -7.73 12.26 -1.94
CA PRO A 13 -7.75 10.80 -1.80
C PRO A 13 -8.19 10.06 -3.05
N VAL A 14 -7.58 8.91 -3.31
CA VAL A 14 -7.97 7.99 -4.38
C VAL A 14 -8.73 6.83 -3.76
N GLN A 15 -10.05 6.80 -3.95
CA GLN A 15 -10.91 5.70 -3.53
C GLN A 15 -10.97 4.60 -4.61
N GLY A 16 -10.90 3.33 -4.19
CA GLY A 16 -11.05 2.16 -5.06
C GLY A 16 -9.79 1.72 -5.82
N SER A 17 -8.62 2.24 -5.49
CA SER A 17 -7.34 1.76 -6.03
C SER A 17 -6.95 0.43 -5.37
N ARG A 18 -6.39 -0.50 -6.15
CA ARG A 18 -6.00 -1.83 -5.67
C ARG A 18 -4.60 -1.77 -5.07
N VAL A 19 -4.49 -2.10 -3.79
CA VAL A 19 -3.20 -2.13 -3.10
C VAL A 19 -2.88 -3.56 -2.67
N CYS A 20 -1.68 -4.05 -2.96
CA CYS A 20 -1.16 -5.27 -2.37
C CYS A 20 0.31 -5.12 -1.98
N LEU A 21 0.75 -5.96 -1.04
CA LEU A 21 2.12 -5.97 -0.54
C LEU A 21 2.83 -7.23 -1.06
N GLY A 22 4.01 -7.07 -1.65
CA GLY A 22 4.87 -8.16 -2.07
C GLY A 22 5.95 -8.45 -1.02
N PHE A 23 6.09 -9.71 -0.63
CA PHE A 23 7.15 -10.20 0.25
C PHE A 23 7.86 -11.39 -0.39
N SER A 24 8.97 -11.83 0.19
CA SER A 24 9.72 -13.00 -0.30
C SER A 24 8.91 -14.31 -0.36
N MET A 25 7.84 -14.40 0.43
CA MET A 25 6.94 -15.57 0.48
C MET A 25 5.74 -15.45 -0.47
N GLY A 26 5.58 -14.33 -1.18
CA GLY A 26 4.44 -14.06 -2.05
C GLY A 26 3.76 -12.73 -1.75
N PHE A 27 2.54 -12.58 -2.26
CA PHE A 27 1.74 -11.36 -2.15
C PHE A 27 0.64 -11.50 -1.10
N THR A 28 0.27 -10.39 -0.49
CA THR A 28 -0.99 -10.29 0.26
C THR A 28 -2.17 -10.27 -0.70
N GLU A 29 -3.39 -10.42 -0.16
CA GLU A 29 -4.61 -10.06 -0.89
C GLU A 29 -4.58 -8.59 -1.32
N GLU A 30 -5.30 -8.29 -2.40
CA GLU A 30 -5.56 -6.91 -2.83
C GLU A 30 -6.62 -6.29 -1.92
N ILE A 31 -6.31 -5.11 -1.38
CA ILE A 31 -7.23 -4.28 -0.60
C ILE A 31 -7.54 -3.03 -1.42
N LEU A 32 -8.83 -2.72 -1.57
CA LEU A 32 -9.26 -1.48 -2.20
C LEU A 32 -9.14 -0.32 -1.20
N THR A 33 -8.62 0.81 -1.66
CA THR A 33 -8.60 2.03 -0.86
C THR A 33 -10.02 2.52 -0.55
N ASP A 34 -10.25 2.98 0.68
CA ASP A 34 -11.52 3.54 1.12
C ASP A 34 -11.74 5.01 0.68
N GLU A 35 -12.75 5.68 1.23
CA GLU A 35 -13.09 7.08 0.91
C GLU A 35 -12.00 8.09 1.33
N TYR A 36 -11.09 7.70 2.23
CA TYR A 36 -9.92 8.47 2.64
C TYR A 36 -8.66 8.08 1.87
N GLY A 37 -8.79 7.16 0.91
CA GLY A 37 -7.67 6.67 0.10
C GLY A 37 -6.81 5.67 0.85
N GLU A 38 -7.30 5.07 1.93
CA GLU A 38 -6.52 4.19 2.80
C GLU A 38 -6.80 2.71 2.51
N ALA A 39 -5.74 1.90 2.47
CA ALA A 39 -5.78 0.45 2.48
C ALA A 39 -5.01 -0.06 3.71
N THR A 40 -5.69 -0.79 4.60
CA THR A 40 -5.12 -1.25 5.89
C THR A 40 -4.92 -2.76 5.92
N PHE A 41 -3.68 -3.19 6.13
CA PHE A 41 -3.26 -4.58 6.26
C PHE A 41 -3.09 -4.96 7.74
N GLY A 42 -4.18 -5.37 8.38
CA GLY A 42 -4.22 -5.66 9.82
C GLY A 42 -3.32 -6.82 10.25
N GLY A 43 -3.23 -7.86 9.43
CA GLY A 43 -2.42 -9.08 9.70
C GLY A 43 -0.94 -8.98 9.31
N VAL A 44 -0.46 -7.80 8.90
CA VAL A 44 0.91 -7.63 8.39
C VAL A 44 1.73 -6.77 9.34
N GLU A 45 2.85 -7.32 9.81
CA GLU A 45 3.83 -6.58 10.60
C GLU A 45 4.64 -5.62 9.72
N SER A 46 4.72 -4.37 10.16
CA SER A 46 5.57 -3.35 9.54
C SER A 46 7.06 -3.62 9.82
N GLY A 47 7.94 -3.00 9.04
CA GLY A 47 9.39 -3.13 9.17
C GLY A 47 9.95 -4.36 8.44
N ARG A 48 9.08 -5.26 7.95
CA ARG A 48 9.49 -6.35 7.06
C ARG A 48 9.90 -5.79 5.69
N THR A 49 10.98 -6.33 5.15
CA THR A 49 11.44 -6.02 3.79
C THR A 49 10.42 -6.52 2.77
N GLY A 50 9.95 -5.63 1.90
CA GLY A 50 9.00 -5.97 0.85
C GLY A 50 8.76 -4.81 -0.11
N SER A 51 7.75 -4.98 -0.95
CA SER A 51 7.33 -4.04 -1.99
C SER A 51 5.85 -3.67 -1.82
N VAL A 52 5.47 -2.50 -2.32
CA VAL A 52 4.07 -2.04 -2.38
C VAL A 52 3.68 -1.89 -3.84
N TYR A 53 2.52 -2.44 -4.19
CA TYR A 53 1.94 -2.34 -5.51
C TYR A 53 0.61 -1.59 -5.44
N ILE A 54 0.41 -0.65 -6.36
CA ILE A 54 -0.83 0.11 -6.51
C ILE A 54 -1.28 -0.05 -7.97
N ASP A 55 -2.48 -0.57 -8.17
CA ASP A 55 -3.07 -0.89 -9.48
C ASP A 55 -2.13 -1.72 -10.39
N GLY A 56 -1.38 -2.64 -9.77
CA GLY A 56 -0.41 -3.51 -10.44
C GLY A 56 0.97 -2.89 -10.69
N GLN A 57 1.17 -1.61 -10.39
CA GLN A 57 2.47 -0.94 -10.50
C GLN A 57 3.23 -1.00 -9.17
N GLU A 58 4.51 -1.39 -9.21
CA GLU A 58 5.40 -1.31 -8.06
C GLU A 58 5.77 0.15 -7.77
N VAL A 59 5.37 0.66 -6.60
CA VAL A 59 5.61 2.06 -6.17
C VAL A 59 6.63 2.16 -5.04
N PHE A 60 6.96 1.03 -4.42
CA PHE A 60 7.94 0.89 -3.36
C PHE A 60 8.57 -0.48 -3.44
N SER A 61 9.89 -0.58 -3.33
CA SER A 61 10.60 -1.83 -3.56
C SER A 61 11.73 -2.10 -2.57
N ASP A 62 11.85 -3.39 -2.25
CA ASP A 62 12.97 -4.08 -1.59
C ASP A 62 13.55 -3.37 -0.37
N ARG A 63 12.68 -2.91 0.53
CA ARG A 63 13.10 -2.28 1.80
C ARG A 63 12.02 -2.42 2.88
N PRO A 64 12.34 -2.13 4.16
CA PRO A 64 11.36 -2.18 5.23
C PRO A 64 10.13 -1.31 4.95
N ILE A 65 8.95 -1.92 4.88
CA ILE A 65 7.69 -1.19 4.69
C ILE A 65 7.31 -0.56 6.05
N PRO A 66 7.20 0.78 6.15
CA PRO A 66 6.81 1.44 7.40
C PRO A 66 5.36 1.10 7.79
N SER A 67 4.99 1.38 9.04
CA SER A 67 3.60 1.18 9.52
C SER A 67 2.57 2.05 8.79
N SER A 68 2.99 3.18 8.23
CA SER A 68 2.17 4.00 7.34
C SER A 68 3.01 4.63 6.24
N LYS A 69 2.43 4.78 5.04
CA LYS A 69 3.06 5.50 3.93
C LYS A 69 2.03 6.05 2.95
N THR A 70 2.28 7.26 2.46
CA THR A 70 1.49 7.90 1.40
C THR A 70 2.20 7.78 0.06
N PHE A 71 1.43 7.51 -1.00
CA PHE A 71 1.87 7.49 -2.39
C PHE A 71 0.98 8.40 -3.24
N GLU A 72 1.60 9.03 -4.24
CA GLU A 72 0.91 9.82 -5.26
C GLU A 72 0.75 8.97 -6.53
N LEU A 73 -0.45 8.96 -7.11
CA LEU A 73 -0.76 8.34 -8.40
C LEU A 73 -0.59 9.31 -9.57
#